data_AF-A0A9Q3Z9J0-F1
#
_entry.id   AF-A0A9Q3Z9J0-F1
#
_cell.length_a   1.000
_cell.length_b   1.000
_cell.length_c   1.000
_cell.angle_alpha   90.00
_cell.angle_beta   90.00
_cell.angle_gamma   90.00
#
_symmetry.space_group_name_H-M   'P 1'
#
loop_
_entity.id
_entity.type
_entity.pdbx_description
1 polymer ?
#
loop_
_entity_poly.entity_id
_entity_poly.type
_entity_poly.pdbx_seq_one_letter_code
_entity_poly.pdbx_strand_id
1 'polypeptide(L)'
;MTHRPLPGRRSVLRGSLAASAALTLPTTLGAAPAFALSGRPRAGWGVQAGDVTCDSGLVWVRSDRPARMIVETSATESFRNPRRWHGPLLGADSDFTGTTRLRGLPSGEQLHYRVLLADPDDPRRTGEPVTGTFRTAPVKRRQDVKFVWSGDLAGQGWGINESIGGYRIFDAMAKVNPDFFLCSGDNIYADGPISATATLPDGSVYRNVTTEEKSHVATTLDDYRGNFRYNLLDQALRRFNAQVPNIIQWDDHEVRNNWYPGEVIGTGTPYPAGTKLDDLALRSRQAFSEYFPISTVSGRPDGRIYRKVGHGPLLDVFVLDMRTYRNANSPDNQTTDPVGILGREQLEWLKRELARSRAVWKVIANDMPLGLVVPDPVEGKPNFEAVAQGDPGAPLGRELQIAELLRFIKHRRITGTVWLTADVHHTSAQHYDPSRAAFKDFEPFWEFVSGPLNAGAFPANALDNTFGPDRVFVKAPTTANVSPAQGYQFFGEVDIDGDSGELTVRLREYDGTVLFTQVLQPGRVGQ
;
A
#
# COMPACT_ATOMS: atom_id res chain seq x y z
N MET A 1 -36.85 95.31 -1.03
CA MET A 1 -36.59 94.09 -1.82
C MET A 1 -37.26 92.94 -1.10
N THR A 2 -38.29 92.40 -1.71
CA THR A 2 -39.48 91.80 -1.08
C THR A 2 -39.40 90.26 -0.94
N HIS A 3 -39.64 89.75 0.28
CA HIS A 3 -40.64 88.74 0.70
C HIS A 3 -41.08 87.65 -0.32
N ARG A 4 -41.31 86.35 -0.01
CA ARG A 4 -41.50 85.52 1.20
C ARG A 4 -41.61 84.00 0.74
N PRO A 5 -42.16 82.99 1.46
CA PRO A 5 -41.54 81.65 1.67
C PRO A 5 -42.34 80.41 1.14
N LEU A 6 -41.81 79.18 1.41
CA LEU A 6 -42.37 77.78 1.53
C LEU A 6 -43.74 77.43 0.87
N PRO A 7 -44.04 76.19 0.35
CA PRO A 7 -43.77 74.88 0.98
C PRO A 7 -43.72 73.59 0.06
N GLY A 8 -43.49 72.41 0.67
CA GLY A 8 -44.39 71.24 0.60
C GLY A 8 -44.56 70.35 -0.66
N ARG A 9 -44.20 69.06 -0.49
CA ARG A 9 -44.83 67.78 -0.95
C ARG A 9 -45.58 67.69 -2.30
N ARG A 10 -45.21 66.61 -3.02
CA ARG A 10 -45.94 65.88 -4.09
C ARG A 10 -46.01 66.68 -5.41
N SER A 11 -45.77 66.14 -6.60
CA SER A 11 -45.78 64.76 -7.10
C SER A 11 -45.53 64.80 -8.62
N VAL A 12 -45.05 63.67 -9.17
CA VAL A 12 -45.36 63.16 -10.53
C VAL A 12 -44.61 63.85 -11.69
N LEU A 13 -43.51 63.25 -12.17
CA LEU A 13 -43.43 62.23 -13.25
C LEU A 13 -43.52 62.83 -14.67
N ARG A 14 -42.43 62.71 -15.46
CA ARG A 14 -42.36 61.87 -16.69
C ARG A 14 -41.14 62.21 -17.56
N GLY A 15 -40.43 61.15 -17.96
CA GLY A 15 -39.57 61.04 -19.16
C GLY A 15 -38.17 61.68 -19.02
N SER A 16 -37.03 61.06 -19.35
CA SER A 16 -36.79 59.92 -20.23
C SER A 16 -35.38 59.35 -19.96
N LEU A 17 -35.29 58.02 -19.92
CA LEU A 17 -34.20 57.16 -20.41
C LEU A 17 -32.73 57.65 -20.26
N ALA A 18 -32.04 57.11 -19.26
CA ALA A 18 -30.63 56.75 -19.37
C ALA A 18 -30.40 55.41 -18.65
N ALA A 19 -29.76 54.49 -19.36
CA ALA A 19 -29.53 53.11 -18.96
C ALA A 19 -28.64 53.01 -17.72
N SER A 20 -29.01 52.13 -16.79
CA SER A 20 -28.08 51.54 -15.82
C SER A 20 -28.34 50.05 -15.81
N ALA A 21 -27.40 49.31 -16.39
CA ALA A 21 -27.38 47.86 -16.41
C ALA A 21 -27.30 47.35 -14.98
N ALA A 22 -28.41 46.81 -14.47
CA ALA A 22 -28.39 45.98 -13.29
C ALA A 22 -27.80 44.62 -13.69
N LEU A 23 -26.64 44.29 -13.12
CA LEU A 23 -26.10 42.93 -13.08
C LEU A 23 -27.11 42.03 -12.36
N THR A 24 -27.99 41.39 -13.12
CA THR A 24 -28.76 40.24 -12.65
C THR A 24 -27.80 39.06 -12.57
N LEU A 25 -27.24 38.83 -11.39
CA LEU A 25 -26.66 37.53 -11.04
C LEU A 25 -27.78 36.48 -11.17
N PRO A 26 -27.60 35.41 -11.97
CA PRO A 26 -28.49 34.28 -11.88
C PRO A 26 -28.26 33.64 -10.53
N THR A 27 -29.23 33.77 -9.63
CA THR A 27 -29.38 32.85 -8.49
C THR A 27 -29.74 31.49 -9.07
N THR A 28 -28.72 30.77 -9.54
CA THR A 28 -28.77 29.32 -9.59
C THR A 28 -28.84 28.87 -8.14
N LEU A 29 -30.06 28.82 -7.61
CA LEU A 29 -30.41 27.92 -6.52
C LEU A 29 -30.16 26.51 -7.08
N GLY A 30 -28.90 26.09 -7.05
CA GLY A 30 -28.56 24.69 -7.09
C GLY A 30 -29.32 24.08 -5.93
N ALA A 31 -30.35 23.30 -6.25
CA ALA A 31 -30.92 22.39 -5.30
C ALA A 31 -29.76 21.49 -4.86
N ALA A 32 -29.17 21.81 -3.70
CA ALA A 32 -28.40 20.82 -2.97
C ALA A 32 -29.34 19.62 -2.85
N PRO A 33 -28.96 18.42 -3.31
CA PRO A 33 -29.79 17.26 -3.09
C PRO A 33 -30.03 17.22 -1.58
N ALA A 34 -31.30 17.26 -1.19
CA ALA A 34 -31.74 17.20 0.18
C ALA A 34 -31.44 15.80 0.73
N PHE A 35 -30.16 15.51 0.96
CA PHE A 35 -29.72 14.46 1.85
C PHE A 35 -29.57 15.07 3.24
N ALA A 36 -30.66 15.64 3.77
CA ALA A 36 -30.89 15.51 5.20
C ALA A 36 -31.25 14.02 5.45
N LEU A 37 -30.28 13.13 5.22
CA LEU A 37 -30.42 11.72 5.52
C LEU A 37 -30.66 11.64 7.01
N SER A 38 -31.90 11.38 7.44
CA SER A 38 -32.19 11.01 8.82
C SER A 38 -31.25 9.86 9.25
N GLY A 39 -30.82 9.85 10.51
CA GLY A 39 -29.92 8.82 11.07
C GLY A 39 -28.56 9.34 11.54
N ARG A 40 -27.61 8.45 11.78
CA ARG A 40 -26.24 8.79 12.21
C ARG A 40 -25.25 8.27 11.17
N PRO A 41 -24.13 8.97 10.88
CA PRO A 41 -23.07 8.42 10.02
C PRO A 41 -22.55 7.07 10.51
N ARG A 42 -22.10 6.20 9.60
CA ARG A 42 -21.61 4.86 9.91
C ARG A 42 -20.29 4.56 9.21
N ALA A 43 -19.41 3.81 9.88
CA ALA A 43 -18.14 3.35 9.32
C ALA A 43 -18.17 1.83 9.01
N GLY A 44 -18.98 1.44 8.03
CA GLY A 44 -19.18 0.02 7.67
C GLY A 44 -17.92 -0.68 7.14
N TRP A 45 -16.97 0.08 6.58
CA TRP A 45 -15.70 -0.42 6.03
C TRP A 45 -14.61 -0.62 7.10
N GLY A 46 -14.93 -0.37 8.36
CA GLY A 46 -13.99 -0.53 9.47
C GLY A 46 -13.04 0.66 9.62
N VAL A 47 -11.95 0.42 10.34
CA VAL A 47 -10.90 1.37 10.65
C VAL A 47 -9.55 0.72 10.40
N GLN A 48 -8.53 1.53 10.17
CA GLN A 48 -7.17 1.05 10.02
C GLN A 48 -6.19 1.96 10.76
N ALA A 49 -5.08 1.41 11.23
CA ALA A 49 -3.93 2.18 11.67
C ALA A 49 -2.75 1.99 10.70
N GLY A 50 -1.87 2.97 10.58
CA GLY A 50 -0.67 2.83 9.73
C GLY A 50 0.45 3.79 10.09
N ASP A 51 1.64 3.48 9.56
CA ASP A 51 2.89 4.21 9.83
C ASP A 51 3.06 4.55 11.34
N VAL A 52 2.80 3.57 12.21
CA VAL A 52 2.93 3.73 13.66
C VAL A 52 4.42 3.76 14.04
N THR A 53 4.82 4.81 14.75
CA THR A 53 6.18 5.01 15.26
C THR A 53 6.21 4.85 16.79
N CYS A 54 7.31 5.26 17.43
CA CYS A 54 7.39 5.27 18.89
C CYS A 54 6.51 6.32 19.56
N ASP A 55 6.05 7.34 18.84
CA ASP A 55 5.33 8.48 19.41
C ASP A 55 4.19 9.01 18.53
N SER A 56 3.93 8.36 17.39
CA SER A 56 2.94 8.81 16.41
C SER A 56 2.31 7.65 15.67
N GLY A 57 1.23 7.93 14.95
CA GLY A 57 0.57 6.98 14.09
C GLY A 57 -0.53 7.65 13.29
N LEU A 58 -1.06 6.96 12.30
CA LEU A 58 -2.19 7.40 11.51
C LEU A 58 -3.38 6.51 11.80
N VAL A 59 -4.56 7.10 11.90
CA VAL A 59 -5.84 6.37 11.99
C VAL A 59 -6.72 6.79 10.83
N TRP A 60 -7.21 5.79 10.10
CA TRP A 60 -8.06 5.94 8.93
C TRP A 60 -9.47 5.42 9.19
N VAL A 61 -10.45 6.03 8.53
CA VAL A 61 -11.83 5.54 8.45
C VAL A 61 -12.47 5.95 7.12
N ARG A 62 -13.52 5.22 6.71
CA ARG A 62 -14.49 5.66 5.70
C ARG A 62 -15.90 5.77 6.28
N SER A 63 -16.58 6.87 6.01
CA SER A 63 -17.98 7.10 6.37
C SER A 63 -18.93 6.73 5.21
N ASP A 64 -20.19 6.43 5.52
CA ASP A 64 -21.25 6.21 4.52
C ASP A 64 -21.83 7.52 3.94
N ARG A 65 -21.49 8.67 4.53
CA ARG A 65 -22.02 10.01 4.22
C ARG A 65 -21.09 11.11 4.73
N PRO A 66 -21.36 12.41 4.45
CA PRO A 66 -20.58 13.49 5.04
C PRO A 66 -20.51 13.40 6.57
N ALA A 67 -19.31 13.48 7.13
CA ALA A 67 -19.10 13.33 8.57
C ALA A 67 -17.84 14.05 9.05
N ARG A 68 -17.86 14.59 10.27
CA ARG A 68 -16.66 15.02 10.99
C ARG A 68 -16.03 13.82 11.67
N MET A 69 -14.80 13.49 11.29
CA MET A 69 -14.02 12.45 11.95
C MET A 69 -13.51 12.94 13.32
N ILE A 70 -13.65 12.11 14.35
CA ILE A 70 -13.04 12.32 15.66
C ILE A 70 -12.36 11.01 16.06
N VAL A 71 -11.08 11.09 16.43
CA VAL A 71 -10.33 9.94 16.93
C VAL A 71 -10.12 10.11 18.42
N GLU A 72 -10.28 9.02 19.16
CA GLU A 72 -9.95 8.94 20.56
C GLU A 72 -9.01 7.78 20.83
N THR A 73 -8.04 7.96 21.72
CA THR A 73 -7.18 6.87 22.20
C THR A 73 -7.22 6.76 23.71
N SER A 74 -7.02 5.56 24.22
CA SER A 74 -6.91 5.27 25.64
C SER A 74 -5.94 4.11 25.87
N ALA A 75 -5.40 4.02 27.08
CA ALA A 75 -4.64 2.86 27.53
C ALA A 75 -5.50 1.62 27.76
N THR A 76 -6.85 1.78 27.81
CA THR A 76 -7.78 0.67 28.05
C THR A 76 -9.01 0.78 27.16
N GLU A 77 -9.66 -0.35 26.91
CA GLU A 77 -10.91 -0.43 26.12
C GLU A 77 -12.10 0.34 26.72
N SER A 78 -12.03 0.77 27.99
CA SER A 78 -13.12 1.52 28.61
C SER A 78 -13.19 2.98 28.15
N PHE A 79 -12.14 3.50 27.47
CA PHE A 79 -12.00 4.90 27.07
C PHE A 79 -12.31 5.88 28.22
N ARG A 80 -11.86 5.56 29.44
CA ARG A 80 -11.89 6.53 30.56
C ARG A 80 -10.78 7.55 30.31
N ASN A 81 -11.12 8.84 30.35
CA ASN A 81 -10.23 9.97 30.07
C ASN A 81 -9.46 9.82 28.73
N PRO A 82 -10.17 9.64 27.60
CA PRO A 82 -9.51 9.44 26.33
C PRO A 82 -8.80 10.72 25.91
N ARG A 83 -7.66 10.58 25.23
CA ARG A 83 -7.11 11.69 24.46
C ARG A 83 -7.89 11.79 23.15
N ARG A 84 -8.27 13.00 22.74
CA ARG A 84 -9.12 13.25 21.57
C ARG A 84 -8.39 14.06 20.51
N TRP A 85 -8.61 13.70 19.25
CA TRP A 85 -8.14 14.40 18.06
C TRP A 85 -9.33 14.71 17.15
N HIS A 86 -9.37 15.94 16.63
CA HIS A 86 -10.34 16.34 15.63
C HIS A 86 -9.74 16.09 14.24
N GLY A 87 -10.37 15.17 13.51
CA GLY A 87 -9.98 14.79 12.16
C GLY A 87 -10.63 15.66 11.08
N PRO A 88 -10.42 15.30 9.80
CA PRO A 88 -10.96 16.03 8.66
C PRO A 88 -12.50 15.94 8.58
N LEU A 89 -13.06 16.78 7.70
CA LEU A 89 -14.42 16.60 7.22
C LEU A 89 -14.34 15.57 6.09
N LEU A 90 -15.12 14.50 6.21
CA LEU A 90 -15.20 13.43 5.22
C LEU A 90 -16.28 13.82 4.21
N GLY A 91 -15.94 13.81 2.93
CA GLY A 91 -16.82 14.28 1.85
C GLY A 91 -16.67 13.44 0.59
N ALA A 92 -17.52 13.71 -0.41
CA ALA A 92 -17.52 12.96 -1.67
C ALA A 92 -16.20 13.12 -2.46
N ASP A 93 -15.48 14.21 -2.23
CA ASP A 93 -14.18 14.50 -2.84
C ASP A 93 -13.09 13.50 -2.46
N SER A 94 -13.14 12.94 -1.26
CA SER A 94 -12.24 11.87 -0.78
C SER A 94 -12.92 10.50 -0.69
N ASP A 95 -14.07 10.31 -1.35
CA ASP A 95 -14.91 9.12 -1.21
C ASP A 95 -15.25 8.79 0.26
N PHE A 96 -15.51 9.85 1.03
CA PHE A 96 -15.84 9.84 2.45
C PHE A 96 -14.77 9.16 3.33
N THR A 97 -13.54 9.05 2.84
CA THR A 97 -12.38 8.58 3.59
C THR A 97 -11.70 9.74 4.32
N GLY A 98 -11.02 9.42 5.41
CA GLY A 98 -10.14 10.39 6.06
C GLY A 98 -9.15 9.75 7.02
N THR A 99 -8.00 10.41 7.12
CA THR A 99 -6.88 10.00 7.97
C THR A 99 -6.56 11.09 8.98
N THR A 100 -6.43 10.72 10.26
CA THR A 100 -6.00 11.62 11.33
C THR A 100 -4.62 11.22 11.83
N ARG A 101 -3.69 12.18 11.87
CA ARG A 101 -2.36 11.97 12.45
C ARG A 101 -2.37 12.18 13.96
N LEU A 102 -1.97 11.15 14.68
CA LEU A 102 -1.79 11.14 16.12
C LEU A 102 -0.31 11.43 16.45
N ARG A 103 -0.04 12.23 17.47
CA ARG A 103 1.33 12.63 17.88
C ARG A 103 1.48 12.67 19.40
N GLY A 104 2.70 12.45 19.89
CA GLY A 104 3.00 12.41 21.32
C GLY A 104 2.30 11.24 22.02
N LEU A 105 2.18 10.11 21.34
CA LEU A 105 1.71 8.85 21.92
C LEU A 105 2.79 8.29 22.87
N PRO A 106 2.41 7.53 23.91
CA PRO A 106 3.40 6.84 24.73
C PRO A 106 4.09 5.75 23.89
N SER A 107 5.39 5.52 24.13
CA SER A 107 6.20 4.55 23.39
C SER A 107 6.17 3.16 24.02
N GLY A 108 6.13 2.12 23.17
CA GLY A 108 6.17 0.72 23.59
C GLY A 108 4.86 0.24 24.22
N GLU A 109 3.78 1.01 24.07
CA GLU A 109 2.51 0.76 24.75
C GLU A 109 1.45 0.24 23.79
N GLN A 110 0.64 -0.69 24.28
CA GLN A 110 -0.61 -1.05 23.60
C GLN A 110 -1.62 0.08 23.79
N LEU A 111 -2.14 0.61 22.69
CA LEU A 111 -3.19 1.61 22.69
C LEU A 111 -4.48 1.04 22.14
N HIS A 112 -5.60 1.41 22.76
CA HIS A 112 -6.93 1.28 22.20
C HIS A 112 -7.30 2.60 21.53
N TYR A 113 -7.88 2.54 20.33
CA TYR A 113 -8.44 3.70 19.66
C TYR A 113 -9.88 3.46 19.24
N ARG A 114 -10.63 4.55 19.09
CA ARG A 114 -11.95 4.52 18.47
C ARG A 114 -12.15 5.72 17.58
N VAL A 115 -12.92 5.52 16.52
CA VAL A 115 -13.31 6.57 15.59
C VAL A 115 -14.79 6.83 15.73
N LEU A 116 -15.13 8.09 15.96
CA LEU A 116 -16.49 8.61 16.01
C LEU A 116 -16.73 9.44 14.76
N LEU A 117 -17.90 9.27 14.15
CA LEU A 117 -18.33 10.04 12.99
C LEU A 117 -19.52 10.91 13.37
N ALA A 118 -19.27 12.21 13.54
CA ALA A 118 -20.31 13.17 13.87
C ALA A 118 -20.93 13.75 12.59
N ASP A 119 -22.25 13.89 12.55
CA ASP A 119 -22.91 14.69 11.52
C ASP A 119 -22.35 16.13 11.56
N PRO A 120 -21.92 16.69 10.43
CA PRO A 120 -21.26 18.00 10.40
C PRO A 120 -22.20 19.16 10.77
N ASP A 121 -23.51 18.98 10.60
CA ASP A 121 -24.53 20.01 10.87
C ASP A 121 -25.16 19.84 12.25
N ASP A 122 -25.19 18.62 12.80
CA ASP A 122 -25.66 18.35 14.16
C ASP A 122 -24.78 17.30 14.88
N PRO A 123 -23.76 17.73 15.66
CA PRO A 123 -22.87 16.82 16.38
C PRO A 123 -23.57 15.86 17.36
N ARG A 124 -24.82 16.12 17.77
CA ARG A 124 -25.61 15.20 18.60
C ARG A 124 -25.98 13.92 17.84
N ARG A 125 -25.91 13.94 16.50
CA ARG A 125 -26.09 12.79 15.62
C ARG A 125 -24.75 12.11 15.32
N THR A 126 -23.99 11.82 16.37
CA THR A 126 -22.75 11.03 16.25
C THR A 126 -23.07 9.55 16.14
N GLY A 127 -22.45 8.87 15.17
CA GLY A 127 -22.54 7.43 14.94
C GLY A 127 -21.92 6.58 16.04
N GLU A 128 -22.19 5.28 15.98
CA GLU A 128 -21.55 4.31 16.87
C GLU A 128 -20.03 4.30 16.63
N PRO A 129 -19.21 4.24 17.70
CA PRO A 129 -17.77 4.20 17.55
C PRO A 129 -17.32 2.89 16.92
N VAL A 130 -16.35 2.96 16.02
CA VAL A 130 -15.62 1.77 15.55
C VAL A 130 -14.26 1.75 16.23
N THR A 131 -13.92 0.62 16.84
CA THR A 131 -12.74 0.46 17.70
C THR A 131 -11.62 -0.31 17.01
N GLY A 132 -10.41 -0.09 17.49
CA GLY A 132 -9.24 -0.85 17.12
C GLY A 132 -8.13 -0.72 18.16
N THR A 133 -7.00 -1.34 17.90
CA THR A 133 -5.82 -1.32 18.74
C THR A 133 -4.56 -1.22 17.90
N PHE A 134 -3.48 -0.68 18.47
CA PHE A 134 -2.13 -0.82 17.92
C PHE A 134 -1.08 -0.67 19.02
N ARG A 135 0.12 -1.19 18.80
CA ARG A 135 1.29 -0.97 19.67
C ARG A 135 2.20 0.08 19.07
N THR A 136 2.60 1.07 19.86
CA THR A 136 3.65 2.00 19.44
C THR A 136 5.03 1.36 19.56
N ALA A 137 5.94 1.71 18.67
CA ALA A 137 7.28 1.14 18.70
C ALA A 137 8.03 1.48 20.00
N PRO A 138 8.83 0.56 20.55
CA PRO A 138 9.59 0.84 21.77
C PRO A 138 10.81 1.71 21.51
N VAL A 139 11.10 2.68 22.39
CA VAL A 139 12.37 3.42 22.38
C VAL A 139 13.53 2.65 23.01
N LYS A 140 13.24 1.57 23.75
CA LYS A 140 14.23 0.72 24.42
C LYS A 140 14.51 -0.51 23.58
N ARG A 141 15.78 -0.91 23.50
CA ARG A 141 16.23 -2.06 22.72
C ARG A 141 15.69 -3.40 23.21
N ARG A 142 15.49 -3.57 24.52
CA ARG A 142 15.11 -4.85 25.17
C ARG A 142 13.65 -5.28 24.97
N GLN A 143 13.00 -4.81 23.92
CA GLN A 143 11.65 -5.23 23.57
C GLN A 143 11.69 -5.81 22.17
N ASP A 144 11.15 -7.01 22.04
CA ASP A 144 11.11 -7.72 20.77
C ASP A 144 10.30 -6.93 19.74
N VAL A 145 10.62 -7.14 18.47
CA VAL A 145 9.83 -6.63 17.35
C VAL A 145 9.36 -7.82 16.54
N LYS A 146 8.05 -7.91 16.31
CA LYS A 146 7.46 -8.94 15.48
C LYS A 146 6.60 -8.32 14.40
N PHE A 147 6.77 -8.75 13.15
CA PHE A 147 5.90 -8.30 12.07
C PHE A 147 5.68 -9.40 11.05
N VAL A 148 4.66 -9.22 10.22
CA VAL A 148 4.35 -10.10 9.09
C VAL A 148 4.45 -9.33 7.79
N TRP A 149 4.74 -10.01 6.68
CA TRP A 149 4.75 -9.40 5.35
C TRP A 149 4.17 -10.32 4.27
N SER A 150 3.59 -9.74 3.23
CA SER A 150 3.07 -10.41 2.03
C SER A 150 2.62 -9.38 0.99
N GLY A 151 2.22 -9.82 -0.20
CA GLY A 151 1.49 -9.02 -1.21
C GLY A 151 0.37 -9.81 -1.88
N ASP A 152 -0.18 -9.26 -2.96
CA ASP A 152 -1.00 -9.99 -3.94
C ASP A 152 -2.40 -10.37 -3.42
N LEU A 153 -3.25 -9.37 -3.23
CA LEU A 153 -4.60 -9.52 -2.71
C LEU A 153 -5.68 -9.37 -3.80
N ALA A 154 -6.44 -10.44 -4.01
CA ALA A 154 -7.64 -10.49 -4.84
C ALA A 154 -7.40 -10.34 -6.35
N GLY A 155 -6.50 -11.16 -6.88
CA GLY A 155 -6.04 -11.16 -8.28
C GLY A 155 -6.37 -12.41 -9.08
N GLN A 156 -6.13 -12.33 -10.39
CA GLN A 156 -6.26 -13.42 -11.38
C GLN A 156 -7.61 -14.18 -11.33
N GLY A 157 -8.69 -13.46 -10.98
CA GLY A 157 -10.05 -13.99 -10.91
C GLY A 157 -10.46 -14.55 -9.55
N TRP A 158 -9.58 -14.49 -8.54
CA TRP A 158 -9.84 -14.98 -7.19
C TRP A 158 -10.07 -13.83 -6.22
N GLY A 159 -11.33 -13.60 -5.85
CA GLY A 159 -11.75 -12.61 -4.87
C GLY A 159 -12.22 -13.23 -3.57
N ILE A 160 -13.02 -12.47 -2.83
CA ILE A 160 -13.61 -12.89 -1.55
C ILE A 160 -14.54 -14.08 -1.81
N ASN A 161 -14.27 -15.19 -1.13
CA ASN A 161 -15.15 -16.35 -1.11
C ASN A 161 -15.59 -16.67 0.31
N GLU A 162 -16.80 -16.27 0.67
CA GLU A 162 -17.34 -16.42 2.02
C GLU A 162 -17.44 -17.89 2.46
N SER A 163 -17.62 -18.83 1.51
CA SER A 163 -17.76 -20.26 1.83
C SER A 163 -16.48 -20.91 2.35
N ILE A 164 -15.32 -20.30 2.10
CA ILE A 164 -14.02 -20.74 2.62
C ILE A 164 -13.48 -19.81 3.73
N GLY A 165 -14.31 -18.88 4.21
CA GLY A 165 -13.95 -17.91 5.25
C GLY A 165 -13.43 -16.56 4.76
N GLY A 166 -13.63 -16.23 3.47
CA GLY A 166 -13.10 -15.00 2.88
C GLY A 166 -11.57 -15.02 2.79
N TYR A 167 -10.93 -13.91 3.13
CA TYR A 167 -9.47 -13.81 3.21
C TYR A 167 -8.90 -14.40 4.51
N ARG A 168 -9.10 -15.71 4.71
CA ARG A 168 -8.75 -16.45 5.94
C ARG A 168 -7.28 -16.33 6.37
N ILE A 169 -6.37 -15.98 5.45
CA ILE A 169 -4.95 -15.77 5.76
C ILE A 169 -4.73 -14.66 6.80
N PHE A 170 -5.58 -13.63 6.81
CA PHE A 170 -5.49 -12.55 7.80
C PHE A 170 -5.80 -13.03 9.22
N ASP A 171 -6.65 -14.05 9.39
CA ASP A 171 -6.88 -14.67 10.71
C ASP A 171 -5.63 -15.45 11.17
N ALA A 172 -4.87 -16.07 10.26
CA ALA A 172 -3.60 -16.73 10.60
C ALA A 172 -2.49 -15.72 10.94
N MET A 173 -2.39 -14.64 10.18
CA MET A 173 -1.47 -13.53 10.46
C MET A 173 -1.79 -12.86 11.80
N ALA A 174 -3.06 -12.65 12.15
CA ALA A 174 -3.46 -12.08 13.44
C ALA A 174 -3.01 -12.95 14.62
N LYS A 175 -3.04 -14.29 14.49
CA LYS A 175 -2.69 -15.23 15.56
C LYS A 175 -1.23 -15.15 16.00
N VAL A 176 -0.32 -14.68 15.15
CA VAL A 176 1.08 -14.49 15.53
C VAL A 176 1.32 -13.19 16.30
N ASN A 177 0.27 -12.38 16.49
CA ASN A 177 0.27 -11.11 17.23
C ASN A 177 1.39 -10.15 16.78
N PRO A 178 1.41 -9.75 15.50
CA PRO A 178 2.43 -8.86 14.97
C PRO A 178 2.22 -7.41 15.43
N ASP A 179 3.32 -6.67 15.57
CA ASP A 179 3.33 -5.22 15.85
C ASP A 179 2.87 -4.41 14.63
N PHE A 180 3.08 -4.93 13.42
CA PHE A 180 2.58 -4.37 12.16
C PHE A 180 2.57 -5.40 11.02
N PHE A 181 1.88 -5.07 9.93
CA PHE A 181 1.91 -5.75 8.65
C PHE A 181 2.61 -4.90 7.59
N LEU A 182 3.57 -5.48 6.89
CA LEU A 182 4.20 -4.90 5.70
C LEU A 182 3.51 -5.48 4.45
N CYS A 183 2.72 -4.67 3.74
CA CYS A 183 2.14 -5.08 2.45
C CYS A 183 3.07 -4.65 1.32
N SER A 184 3.60 -5.60 0.56
CA SER A 184 4.66 -5.38 -0.44
C SER A 184 4.15 -4.98 -1.83
N GLY A 185 2.84 -4.82 -2.04
CA GLY A 185 2.30 -4.54 -3.37
C GLY A 185 0.97 -5.23 -3.61
N ASP A 186 0.36 -4.95 -4.75
CA ASP A 186 -0.85 -5.62 -5.22
C ASP A 186 -1.98 -5.67 -4.18
N ASN A 187 -2.20 -4.52 -3.55
CA ASN A 187 -3.29 -4.32 -2.61
C ASN A 187 -4.66 -4.42 -3.29
N ILE A 188 -4.70 -4.23 -4.61
CA ILE A 188 -5.84 -4.45 -5.50
C ILE A 188 -5.33 -4.99 -6.84
N TYR A 189 -6.24 -5.56 -7.62
CA TYR A 189 -6.03 -5.86 -9.05
C TYR A 189 -6.97 -5.00 -9.90
N ALA A 190 -6.57 -3.76 -10.16
CA ALA A 190 -7.38 -2.77 -10.86
C ALA A 190 -7.69 -3.18 -12.31
N ASP A 191 -6.85 -4.02 -12.89
CA ASP A 191 -6.89 -4.53 -14.25
C ASP A 191 -7.31 -6.01 -14.35
N GLY A 192 -7.64 -6.62 -13.21
CA GLY A 192 -8.08 -8.01 -13.09
C GLY A 192 -9.56 -8.13 -12.70
N PRO A 193 -10.50 -8.14 -13.68
CA PRO A 193 -11.92 -8.37 -13.40
C PRO A 193 -12.16 -9.73 -12.72
N ILE A 194 -13.11 -9.76 -11.79
CA ILE A 194 -13.50 -10.99 -11.08
C ILE A 194 -14.90 -11.40 -11.51
N SER A 195 -15.00 -12.60 -12.07
CA SER A 195 -16.29 -13.24 -12.37
C SER A 195 -16.91 -13.84 -11.11
N ALA A 196 -18.24 -13.88 -11.02
CA ALA A 196 -18.95 -14.39 -9.85
C ALA A 196 -18.63 -15.87 -9.53
N THR A 197 -18.26 -16.66 -10.53
CA THR A 197 -17.89 -18.07 -10.35
C THR A 197 -16.71 -18.46 -11.24
N ALA A 198 -15.86 -19.36 -10.74
CA ALA A 198 -14.83 -20.04 -11.52
C ALA A 198 -14.87 -21.54 -11.22
N THR A 199 -14.72 -22.38 -12.26
CA THR A 199 -14.68 -23.84 -12.10
C THR A 199 -13.24 -24.27 -11.82
N LEU A 200 -13.04 -25.05 -10.75
CA LEU A 200 -11.74 -25.58 -10.34
C LEU A 200 -11.42 -26.90 -11.07
N PRO A 201 -10.14 -27.32 -11.11
CA PRO A 201 -9.74 -28.56 -11.79
C PRO A 201 -10.43 -29.84 -11.27
N ASP A 202 -10.88 -29.86 -10.01
CA ASP A 202 -11.61 -30.97 -9.40
C ASP A 202 -13.13 -30.94 -9.69
N GLY A 203 -13.60 -29.97 -10.48
CA GLY A 203 -15.00 -29.76 -10.82
C GLY A 203 -15.81 -28.97 -9.79
N SER A 204 -15.21 -28.61 -8.64
CA SER A 204 -15.84 -27.71 -7.68
C SER A 204 -15.87 -26.27 -8.19
N VAL A 205 -16.67 -25.40 -7.56
CA VAL A 205 -16.88 -24.02 -8.00
C VAL A 205 -16.41 -23.04 -6.93
N TYR A 206 -15.46 -22.18 -7.27
CA TYR A 206 -15.12 -21.02 -6.48
C TYR A 206 -16.17 -19.93 -6.70
N ARG A 207 -16.65 -19.32 -5.61
CA ARG A 207 -17.72 -18.32 -5.65
C ARG A 207 -17.21 -16.99 -5.11
N ASN A 208 -17.08 -16.02 -6.00
CA ASN A 208 -16.63 -14.69 -5.66
C ASN A 208 -17.81 -13.82 -5.23
N VAL A 209 -17.59 -13.01 -4.18
CA VAL A 209 -18.31 -11.74 -4.06
C VAL A 209 -17.87 -10.85 -5.21
N THR A 210 -18.80 -10.14 -5.84
CA THR A 210 -18.51 -9.20 -6.94
C THR A 210 -19.19 -7.86 -6.69
N THR A 211 -18.54 -6.78 -7.13
CA THR A 211 -19.13 -5.44 -7.24
C THR A 211 -19.07 -5.00 -8.70
N GLU A 212 -19.80 -3.93 -9.05
CA GLU A 212 -19.76 -3.36 -10.40
C GLU A 212 -18.32 -3.02 -10.79
N GLU A 213 -17.60 -2.27 -9.94
CA GLU A 213 -16.23 -1.81 -10.21
C GLU A 213 -15.19 -2.93 -10.27
N LYS A 214 -15.52 -4.11 -9.74
CA LYS A 214 -14.64 -5.30 -9.80
C LYS A 214 -14.95 -6.19 -11.00
N SER A 215 -16.00 -5.88 -11.77
CA SER A 215 -16.45 -6.66 -12.93
C SER A 215 -15.81 -6.22 -14.25
N HIS A 216 -15.05 -5.11 -14.24
CA HIS A 216 -14.33 -4.57 -15.39
C HIS A 216 -12.98 -3.97 -14.97
N VAL A 217 -12.16 -3.62 -15.95
CA VAL A 217 -10.87 -2.96 -15.71
C VAL A 217 -11.07 -1.51 -15.29
N ALA A 218 -10.30 -1.04 -14.31
CA ALA A 218 -10.43 0.30 -13.76
C ALA A 218 -9.94 1.36 -14.74
N THR A 219 -10.84 2.25 -15.16
CA THR A 219 -10.50 3.36 -16.06
C THR A 219 -10.78 4.71 -15.41
N THR A 220 -11.73 4.79 -14.49
CA THR A 220 -12.12 6.02 -13.79
C THR A 220 -11.64 6.02 -12.35
N LEU A 221 -11.59 7.19 -11.72
CA LEU A 221 -11.27 7.29 -10.28
C LEU A 221 -12.24 6.46 -9.42
N ASP A 222 -13.53 6.43 -9.79
CA ASP A 222 -14.53 5.66 -9.04
C ASP A 222 -14.33 4.15 -9.20
N ASP A 223 -13.83 3.67 -10.34
CA ASP A 223 -13.43 2.26 -10.50
C ASP A 223 -12.26 1.91 -9.56
N TYR A 224 -11.24 2.76 -9.48
CA TYR A 224 -10.10 2.56 -8.57
C TYR A 224 -10.57 2.56 -7.10
N ARG A 225 -11.38 3.54 -6.70
CA ARG A 225 -11.99 3.57 -5.36
C ARG A 225 -12.80 2.32 -5.08
N GLY A 226 -13.59 1.86 -6.05
CA GLY A 226 -14.36 0.62 -5.97
C GLY A 226 -13.51 -0.62 -5.71
N ASN A 227 -12.35 -0.72 -6.37
CA ASN A 227 -11.39 -1.80 -6.15
C ASN A 227 -10.82 -1.80 -4.72
N PHE A 228 -10.48 -0.64 -4.15
CA PHE A 228 -10.05 -0.58 -2.75
C PHE A 228 -11.20 -0.85 -1.77
N ARG A 229 -12.41 -0.35 -2.04
CA ARG A 229 -13.62 -0.66 -1.24
C ARG A 229 -13.94 -2.14 -1.21
N TYR A 230 -13.78 -2.83 -2.33
CA TYR A 230 -14.10 -4.25 -2.50
C TYR A 230 -13.40 -5.10 -1.44
N ASN A 231 -12.09 -4.89 -1.22
CA ASN A 231 -11.34 -5.67 -0.24
C ASN A 231 -11.87 -5.47 1.19
N LEU A 232 -12.38 -4.28 1.52
CA LEU A 232 -12.95 -3.99 2.82
C LEU A 232 -14.36 -4.58 3.04
N LEU A 233 -14.93 -5.29 2.06
CA LEU A 233 -16.11 -6.14 2.30
C LEU A 233 -15.76 -7.36 3.15
N ASP A 234 -14.52 -7.87 3.02
CA ASP A 234 -14.05 -9.02 3.75
C ASP A 234 -13.98 -8.76 5.26
N GLN A 235 -14.45 -9.73 6.05
CA GLN A 235 -14.52 -9.57 7.50
C GLN A 235 -13.18 -9.85 8.18
N ALA A 236 -12.38 -10.80 7.67
CA ALA A 236 -11.08 -11.13 8.23
C ALA A 236 -10.11 -9.95 8.05
N LEU A 237 -10.07 -9.36 6.85
CA LEU A 237 -9.27 -8.16 6.59
C LEU A 237 -9.69 -6.98 7.47
N ARG A 238 -11.00 -6.70 7.62
CA ARG A 238 -11.45 -5.60 8.49
C ARG A 238 -11.08 -5.81 9.96
N ARG A 239 -11.17 -7.04 10.48
CA ARG A 239 -10.72 -7.36 11.85
C ARG A 239 -9.21 -7.19 12.00
N PHE A 240 -8.45 -7.67 11.03
CA PHE A 240 -7.00 -7.55 11.00
C PHE A 240 -6.55 -6.09 10.99
N ASN A 241 -7.09 -5.29 10.06
CA ASN A 241 -6.78 -3.86 9.94
C ASN A 241 -7.12 -3.05 11.19
N ALA A 242 -8.14 -3.46 11.96
CA ALA A 242 -8.50 -2.80 13.21
C ALA A 242 -7.49 -3.07 14.34
N GLN A 243 -6.62 -4.08 14.21
CA GLN A 243 -5.73 -4.53 15.29
C GLN A 243 -4.24 -4.43 14.94
N VAL A 244 -3.90 -4.58 13.66
CA VAL A 244 -2.53 -4.63 13.15
C VAL A 244 -2.28 -3.40 12.28
N PRO A 245 -1.38 -2.50 12.68
CA PRO A 245 -0.96 -1.37 11.86
C PRO A 245 -0.39 -1.81 10.52
N ASN A 246 -0.69 -1.04 9.48
CA ASN A 246 -0.20 -1.29 8.14
C ASN A 246 1.00 -0.38 7.79
N ILE A 247 2.03 -0.96 7.19
CA ILE A 247 3.04 -0.28 6.38
C ILE A 247 2.80 -0.74 4.94
N ILE A 248 2.18 0.13 4.14
CA ILE A 248 1.77 -0.21 2.78
C ILE A 248 2.76 0.32 1.75
N GLN A 249 3.07 -0.53 0.78
CA GLN A 249 3.72 -0.28 -0.50
C GLN A 249 2.71 -0.52 -1.64
N TRP A 250 2.97 0.01 -2.83
CA TRP A 250 2.24 -0.34 -4.05
C TRP A 250 3.16 -1.07 -5.03
N ASP A 251 2.56 -1.73 -6.00
CA ASP A 251 3.21 -2.36 -7.13
C ASP A 251 2.44 -2.02 -8.42
N ASP A 252 2.42 -2.90 -9.42
CA ASP A 252 1.83 -2.65 -10.71
C ASP A 252 0.30 -2.73 -10.71
N HIS A 253 -0.29 -3.71 -10.05
CA HIS A 253 -1.72 -3.97 -10.13
C HIS A 253 -2.60 -2.93 -9.42
N GLU A 254 -2.02 -2.00 -8.66
CA GLU A 254 -2.68 -0.75 -8.30
C GLU A 254 -3.08 0.07 -9.53
N VAL A 255 -2.37 -0.05 -10.65
CA VAL A 255 -2.61 0.67 -11.90
C VAL A 255 -2.99 -0.31 -13.01
N ARG A 256 -2.05 -1.19 -13.39
CA ARG A 256 -2.16 -2.23 -14.40
C ARG A 256 -0.90 -3.09 -14.40
N ASN A 257 -1.05 -4.39 -14.63
CA ASN A 257 0.02 -5.37 -14.82
C ASN A 257 1.19 -4.80 -15.64
N ASN A 258 2.39 -4.90 -15.08
CA ASN A 258 3.71 -4.57 -15.60
C ASN A 258 3.92 -3.10 -16.02
N TRP A 259 3.06 -2.17 -15.59
CA TRP A 259 3.09 -0.80 -16.10
C TRP A 259 4.42 -0.07 -15.81
N TYR A 260 4.71 0.91 -16.66
CA TYR A 260 5.82 1.84 -16.47
C TYR A 260 5.45 3.26 -16.94
N PRO A 261 6.14 4.31 -16.45
CA PRO A 261 5.87 5.69 -16.85
C PRO A 261 5.98 5.93 -18.36
N GLY A 262 4.97 6.57 -18.94
CA GLY A 262 4.89 6.87 -20.37
C GLY A 262 4.38 5.71 -21.25
N GLU A 263 3.97 4.58 -20.67
CA GLU A 263 3.30 3.50 -21.41
C GLU A 263 1.98 3.99 -22.03
N VAL A 264 1.71 3.54 -23.26
CA VAL A 264 0.45 3.76 -23.97
C VAL A 264 -0.12 2.42 -24.40
N ILE A 265 -1.37 2.14 -24.01
CA ILE A 265 -2.00 0.86 -24.27
C ILE A 265 -2.29 0.70 -25.77
N GLY A 266 -1.86 -0.43 -26.32
CA GLY A 266 -2.16 -0.85 -27.68
C GLY A 266 -3.57 -1.41 -27.86
N THR A 267 -3.78 -2.16 -28.93
CA THR A 267 -5.04 -2.90 -29.16
C THR A 267 -5.01 -4.27 -28.48
N GLY A 268 -6.16 -4.95 -28.38
CA GLY A 268 -6.23 -6.32 -27.86
C GLY A 268 -6.23 -6.44 -26.33
N THR A 269 -6.36 -5.32 -25.62
CA THR A 269 -6.58 -5.30 -24.17
C THR A 269 -8.03 -4.90 -23.87
N PRO A 270 -8.53 -5.10 -22.64
CA PRO A 270 -9.84 -4.58 -22.22
C PRO A 270 -9.92 -3.05 -22.15
N TYR A 271 -8.78 -2.35 -22.22
CA TYR A 271 -8.73 -0.88 -22.21
C TYR A 271 -8.89 -0.29 -23.61
N PRO A 272 -9.44 0.92 -23.74
CA PRO A 272 -9.41 1.64 -25.01
C PRO A 272 -7.97 1.84 -25.53
N ALA A 273 -7.75 1.56 -26.81
CA ALA A 273 -6.46 1.81 -27.44
C ALA A 273 -6.07 3.29 -27.35
N GLY A 274 -4.79 3.56 -27.07
CA GLY A 274 -4.28 4.91 -26.84
C GLY A 274 -4.45 5.43 -25.40
N THR A 275 -4.99 4.62 -24.48
CA THR A 275 -5.02 4.96 -23.05
C THR A 275 -3.60 5.14 -22.53
N LYS A 276 -3.32 6.27 -21.87
CA LYS A 276 -2.02 6.55 -21.26
C LYS A 276 -2.00 6.04 -19.83
N LEU A 277 -0.97 5.28 -19.48
CA LEU A 277 -0.86 4.73 -18.13
C LEU A 277 -0.61 5.82 -17.08
N ASP A 278 0.04 6.92 -17.45
CA ASP A 278 0.24 8.05 -16.54
C ASP A 278 -1.10 8.63 -16.02
N ASP A 279 -2.14 8.65 -16.85
CA ASP A 279 -3.47 9.14 -16.47
C ASP A 279 -4.17 8.15 -15.51
N LEU A 280 -3.98 6.85 -15.73
CA LEU A 280 -4.49 5.79 -14.86
C LEU A 280 -3.75 5.78 -13.52
N ALA A 281 -2.42 5.92 -13.54
CA ALA A 281 -1.58 6.00 -12.36
C ALA A 281 -1.94 7.21 -11.48
N LEU A 282 -2.29 8.36 -12.06
CA LEU A 282 -2.76 9.52 -11.30
C LEU A 282 -4.07 9.22 -10.54
N ARG A 283 -5.04 8.57 -11.20
CA ARG A 283 -6.32 8.18 -10.60
C ARG A 283 -6.13 7.13 -9.51
N SER A 284 -5.33 6.11 -9.80
CA SER A 284 -4.95 5.07 -8.85
C SER A 284 -4.28 5.67 -7.61
N ARG A 285 -3.26 6.52 -7.79
CA ARG A 285 -2.55 7.16 -6.68
C ARG A 285 -3.46 8.00 -5.81
N GLN A 286 -4.45 8.68 -6.39
CA GLN A 286 -5.47 9.38 -5.61
C GLN A 286 -6.29 8.39 -4.76
N ALA A 287 -6.84 7.34 -5.35
CA ALA A 287 -7.60 6.33 -4.60
C ALA A 287 -6.73 5.64 -3.54
N PHE A 288 -5.50 5.28 -3.86
CA PHE A 288 -4.52 4.72 -2.92
C PHE A 288 -4.27 5.65 -1.73
N SER A 289 -4.15 6.97 -1.98
CA SER A 289 -4.01 7.99 -0.92
C SER A 289 -5.22 8.12 -0.01
N GLU A 290 -6.41 7.84 -0.55
CA GLU A 290 -7.69 7.90 0.15
C GLU A 290 -7.90 6.65 0.99
N TYR A 291 -7.41 5.48 0.58
CA TYR A 291 -7.70 4.19 1.23
C TYR A 291 -6.65 3.69 2.21
N PHE A 292 -5.42 4.21 2.17
CA PHE A 292 -4.35 3.79 3.08
C PHE A 292 -3.80 4.91 3.97
N PRO A 293 -3.61 4.64 5.28
CA PRO A 293 -2.97 5.57 6.22
C PRO A 293 -1.44 5.63 6.01
N ILE A 294 -0.98 6.39 5.01
CA ILE A 294 0.44 6.54 4.65
C ILE A 294 0.93 7.96 4.92
N SER A 295 2.01 8.12 5.68
CA SER A 295 2.45 9.42 6.22
C SER A 295 2.98 10.43 5.20
N THR A 296 3.49 9.95 4.08
CA THR A 296 4.01 10.76 2.96
C THR A 296 2.96 11.06 1.90
N VAL A 297 1.82 10.37 1.95
CA VAL A 297 0.74 10.49 0.97
C VAL A 297 -0.45 11.24 1.57
N SER A 298 -0.87 10.89 2.79
CA SER A 298 -1.98 11.55 3.49
C SER A 298 -1.63 12.99 3.87
N GLY A 299 -2.23 13.96 3.17
CA GLY A 299 -2.16 15.38 3.49
C GLY A 299 -0.82 16.06 3.20
N ARG A 300 0.00 15.52 2.28
CA ARG A 300 1.25 16.16 1.83
C ARG A 300 1.31 16.35 0.31
N PRO A 301 1.96 17.41 -0.19
CA PRO A 301 2.02 17.70 -1.62
C PRO A 301 2.97 16.77 -2.41
N ASP A 302 3.98 16.18 -1.76
CA ASP A 302 4.97 15.34 -2.45
C ASP A 302 4.38 13.97 -2.82
N GLY A 303 3.46 13.43 -2.00
CA GLY A 303 2.64 12.27 -2.35
C GLY A 303 3.44 11.03 -2.72
N ARG A 304 4.65 10.89 -2.16
CA ARG A 304 5.61 9.81 -2.48
C ARG A 304 5.29 8.56 -1.68
N ILE A 305 5.44 7.40 -2.30
CA ILE A 305 5.17 6.11 -1.65
C ILE A 305 6.40 5.64 -0.88
N TYR A 306 7.58 5.75 -1.48
CA TYR A 306 8.84 5.41 -0.83
C TYR A 306 9.07 6.29 0.41
N ARG A 307 9.45 5.65 1.52
CA ARG A 307 9.66 6.29 2.81
C ARG A 307 10.41 5.37 3.77
N LYS A 308 10.87 5.94 4.89
CA LYS A 308 11.45 5.19 6.00
C LYS A 308 10.50 5.23 7.19
N VAL A 309 10.15 4.06 7.74
CA VAL A 309 9.39 3.94 8.99
C VAL A 309 10.32 3.38 10.05
N GLY A 310 10.58 4.15 11.11
CA GLY A 310 11.42 3.72 12.22
C GLY A 310 10.60 3.01 13.29
N HIS A 311 10.99 1.79 13.63
CA HIS A 311 10.36 0.96 14.66
C HIS A 311 11.35 0.72 15.81
N GLY A 312 11.60 1.79 16.57
CA GLY A 312 12.53 1.75 17.69
C GLY A 312 14.01 1.61 17.27
N PRO A 313 14.89 1.18 18.18
CA PRO A 313 16.31 1.00 17.89
C PRO A 313 16.63 -0.32 17.17
N LEU A 314 15.70 -1.27 17.11
CA LEU A 314 15.93 -2.57 16.47
C LEU A 314 15.72 -2.53 14.96
N LEU A 315 14.78 -1.74 14.47
CA LEU A 315 14.33 -1.83 13.08
C LEU A 315 14.08 -0.46 12.45
N ASP A 316 14.66 -0.26 11.26
CA ASP A 316 14.17 0.70 10.27
C ASP A 316 13.63 -0.10 9.06
N VAL A 317 12.42 0.24 8.60
CA VAL A 317 11.83 -0.29 7.36
C VAL A 317 11.96 0.76 6.26
N PHE A 318 12.60 0.40 5.16
CA PHE A 318 12.78 1.22 3.96
C PHE A 318 11.80 0.72 2.89
N VAL A 319 10.67 1.40 2.77
CA VAL A 319 9.65 1.10 1.77
C VAL A 319 10.08 1.76 0.46
N LEU A 320 10.22 0.96 -0.59
CA LEU A 320 10.56 1.45 -1.93
C LEU A 320 9.30 1.73 -2.76
N ASP A 321 9.54 2.25 -3.95
CA ASP A 321 8.58 2.42 -5.05
C ASP A 321 9.36 2.10 -6.31
N MET A 322 9.19 0.90 -6.85
CA MET A 322 9.90 0.44 -8.04
C MET A 322 9.04 0.55 -9.31
N ARG A 323 7.89 1.26 -9.24
CA ARG A 323 6.99 1.51 -10.38
C ARG A 323 6.98 2.97 -10.84
N THR A 324 6.88 3.95 -9.95
CA THR A 324 6.72 5.37 -10.35
C THR A 324 7.91 5.92 -11.14
N TYR A 325 9.12 5.42 -10.87
CA TYR A 325 10.36 6.06 -11.28
C TYR A 325 11.25 5.18 -12.18
N ARG A 326 10.77 4.01 -12.55
CA ARG A 326 11.49 3.05 -13.40
C ARG A 326 11.51 3.46 -14.87
N ASN A 327 12.44 2.86 -15.62
CA ASN A 327 12.42 2.89 -17.07
C ASN A 327 11.39 1.90 -17.67
N ALA A 328 11.22 1.97 -19.00
CA ALA A 328 10.31 1.10 -19.74
C ALA A 328 10.74 -0.37 -19.76
N ASN A 329 9.76 -1.29 -19.83
CA ASN A 329 10.03 -2.71 -20.04
C ASN A 329 10.70 -2.92 -21.41
N SER A 330 11.81 -3.65 -21.38
CA SER A 330 12.65 -3.89 -22.55
C SER A 330 13.42 -5.20 -22.34
N PRO A 331 14.24 -5.67 -23.30
CA PRO A 331 15.18 -6.75 -23.04
C PRO A 331 16.20 -6.44 -21.93
N ASP A 332 16.26 -5.18 -21.48
CA ASP A 332 17.00 -4.69 -20.32
C ASP A 332 18.51 -5.00 -20.36
N ASN A 333 19.10 -4.94 -21.55
CA ASN A 333 20.50 -5.27 -21.82
C ASN A 333 21.41 -4.04 -22.00
N GLN A 334 20.95 -2.85 -21.63
CA GLN A 334 21.74 -1.62 -21.74
C GLN A 334 22.94 -1.62 -20.78
N THR A 335 24.10 -1.16 -21.26
CA THR A 335 25.32 -1.04 -20.43
C THR A 335 25.36 0.24 -19.59
N THR A 336 24.41 1.15 -19.82
CA THR A 336 24.23 2.39 -19.06
C THR A 336 22.75 2.66 -18.88
N ASP A 337 22.32 2.87 -17.64
CA ASP A 337 20.92 3.18 -17.32
C ASP A 337 20.84 4.23 -16.21
N PRO A 338 20.68 5.52 -16.55
CA PRO A 338 20.62 6.58 -15.54
C PRO A 338 19.30 6.57 -14.74
N VAL A 339 18.23 5.97 -15.29
CA VAL A 339 16.91 5.87 -14.66
C VAL A 339 16.85 4.62 -13.78
N GLY A 340 17.12 3.45 -14.35
CA GLY A 340 17.07 2.16 -13.65
C GLY A 340 15.67 1.84 -13.13
N ILE A 341 15.61 1.12 -12.01
CA ILE A 341 14.37 0.64 -11.40
C ILE A 341 13.79 1.59 -10.33
N LEU A 342 14.64 2.39 -9.66
CA LEU A 342 14.25 3.33 -8.60
C LEU A 342 14.20 4.79 -9.07
N GLY A 343 14.78 5.12 -10.22
CA GLY A 343 15.13 6.51 -10.53
C GLY A 343 16.27 7.04 -9.66
N ARG A 344 16.89 8.14 -10.09
CA ARG A 344 18.10 8.68 -9.44
C ARG A 344 17.82 9.25 -8.05
N GLU A 345 16.70 9.95 -7.86
CA GLU A 345 16.39 10.64 -6.60
C GLU A 345 16.14 9.64 -5.45
N GLN A 346 15.36 8.59 -5.71
CA GLN A 346 15.06 7.56 -4.72
C GLN A 346 16.30 6.73 -4.38
N LEU A 347 17.15 6.39 -5.35
CA LEU A 347 18.42 5.71 -5.08
C LEU A 347 19.32 6.53 -4.13
N GLU A 348 19.48 7.83 -4.39
CA GLU A 348 20.29 8.71 -3.53
C GLU A 348 19.63 8.93 -2.16
N TRP A 349 18.30 8.98 -2.10
CA TRP A 349 17.56 8.95 -0.84
C TRP A 349 17.88 7.67 -0.05
N LEU A 350 17.77 6.50 -0.68
CA LEU A 350 17.99 5.20 -0.02
C LEU A 350 19.42 5.08 0.50
N LYS A 351 20.42 5.41 -0.32
CA LYS A 351 21.84 5.43 0.09
C LYS A 351 22.07 6.33 1.30
N ARG A 352 21.48 7.53 1.30
CA ARG A 352 21.60 8.48 2.39
C ARG A 352 20.93 7.98 3.68
N GLU A 353 19.71 7.46 3.59
CA GLU A 353 18.96 7.01 4.76
C GLU A 353 19.54 5.72 5.36
N LEU A 354 20.02 4.78 4.53
CA LEU A 354 20.75 3.59 4.99
C LEU A 354 22.04 3.97 5.74
N ALA A 355 22.82 4.92 5.23
CA ALA A 355 24.05 5.38 5.89
C ALA A 355 23.80 6.14 7.20
N ARG A 356 22.62 6.78 7.33
CA ARG A 356 22.21 7.50 8.55
C ARG A 356 21.60 6.59 9.60
N SER A 357 20.98 5.50 9.18
CA SER A 357 20.33 4.57 10.10
C SER A 357 21.30 4.02 11.16
N ARG A 358 20.78 3.90 12.38
CA ARG A 358 21.45 3.30 13.54
C ARG A 358 20.68 2.09 14.07
N ALA A 359 19.59 1.71 13.40
CA ALA A 359 18.84 0.52 13.75
C ALA A 359 19.69 -0.73 13.55
N VAL A 360 19.46 -1.75 14.38
CA VAL A 360 20.12 -3.06 14.28
C VAL A 360 19.87 -3.67 12.90
N TRP A 361 18.61 -3.65 12.46
CA TRP A 361 18.15 -4.15 11.18
C TRP A 361 17.59 -3.04 10.30
N LYS A 362 17.84 -3.18 9.00
CA LYS A 362 17.41 -2.32 7.91
C LYS A 362 16.69 -3.23 6.91
N VAL A 363 15.38 -3.37 7.10
CA VAL A 363 14.53 -4.12 6.17
C VAL A 363 14.29 -3.24 4.95
N ILE A 364 14.68 -3.71 3.77
CA ILE A 364 14.41 -3.05 2.50
C ILE A 364 13.22 -3.79 1.88
N ALA A 365 12.09 -3.11 1.81
CA ALA A 365 10.86 -3.64 1.22
C ALA A 365 10.82 -3.23 -0.26
N ASN A 366 10.98 -4.20 -1.15
CA ASN A 366 10.96 -4.04 -2.59
C ASN A 366 9.69 -4.66 -3.16
N ASP A 367 9.01 -3.93 -4.05
CA ASP A 367 7.78 -4.40 -4.69
C ASP A 367 8.10 -5.59 -5.63
N MET A 368 9.19 -5.52 -6.39
CA MET A 368 9.65 -6.63 -7.25
C MET A 368 10.94 -7.30 -6.77
N PRO A 369 11.15 -8.60 -7.06
CA PRO A 369 12.33 -9.36 -6.67
C PRO A 369 13.61 -8.92 -7.41
N LEU A 370 14.77 -9.13 -6.77
CA LEU A 370 16.08 -8.74 -7.30
C LEU A 370 16.63 -9.74 -8.33
N GLY A 371 16.56 -11.04 -8.04
CA GLY A 371 17.20 -12.10 -8.84
C GLY A 371 16.24 -13.05 -9.54
N LEU A 372 14.93 -12.86 -9.39
CA LEU A 372 13.92 -13.66 -10.09
C LEU A 372 13.63 -13.02 -11.45
N VAL A 373 13.69 -13.83 -12.51
CA VAL A 373 13.35 -13.37 -13.85
C VAL A 373 11.84 -13.32 -14.01
N VAL A 374 11.31 -12.14 -14.34
CA VAL A 374 9.87 -11.91 -14.57
C VAL A 374 9.66 -11.42 -16.02
N PRO A 375 9.31 -12.33 -16.95
CA PRO A 375 9.14 -12.00 -18.36
C PRO A 375 7.87 -11.21 -18.62
N ASP A 376 7.97 -10.21 -19.51
CA ASP A 376 6.87 -9.38 -20.01
C ASP A 376 6.86 -9.36 -21.55
N PRO A 377 6.60 -10.49 -22.23
CA PRO A 377 6.78 -10.57 -23.67
C PRO A 377 5.76 -9.68 -24.42
N VAL A 378 6.26 -8.66 -25.12
CA VAL A 378 5.46 -7.76 -25.98
C VAL A 378 5.86 -7.95 -27.44
N GLU A 379 4.89 -8.28 -28.29
CA GLU A 379 5.10 -8.48 -29.75
C GLU A 379 6.24 -9.46 -30.07
N GLY A 380 6.41 -10.50 -29.25
CA GLY A 380 7.47 -11.50 -29.41
C GLY A 380 8.86 -11.05 -28.98
N LYS A 381 9.02 -9.86 -28.39
CA LYS A 381 10.27 -9.42 -27.77
C LYS A 381 10.38 -9.97 -26.34
N PRO A 382 11.54 -10.50 -25.93
CA PRO A 382 11.76 -10.98 -24.57
C PRO A 382 12.02 -9.77 -23.65
N ASN A 383 10.98 -8.99 -23.34
CA ASN A 383 11.12 -7.93 -22.36
C ASN A 383 10.99 -8.51 -20.95
N PHE A 384 11.50 -7.75 -19.98
CA PHE A 384 11.44 -8.08 -18.57
C PHE A 384 10.92 -6.90 -17.77
N GLU A 385 10.15 -7.20 -16.73
CA GLU A 385 9.66 -6.18 -15.81
C GLU A 385 10.44 -6.11 -14.50
N ALA A 386 11.05 -7.19 -14.02
CA ALA A 386 11.76 -7.14 -12.75
C ALA A 386 13.16 -6.54 -12.92
N VAL A 387 13.97 -6.65 -11.86
CA VAL A 387 15.39 -6.26 -11.88
C VAL A 387 16.20 -7.19 -12.78
N ALA A 388 15.94 -8.50 -12.71
CA ALA A 388 16.70 -9.52 -13.42
C ALA A 388 16.16 -9.77 -14.84
N GLN A 389 17.05 -9.70 -15.82
CA GLN A 389 16.76 -9.88 -17.24
C GLN A 389 17.07 -11.29 -17.77
N GLY A 390 17.60 -12.18 -16.94
CA GLY A 390 17.94 -13.56 -17.32
C GLY A 390 19.26 -13.68 -18.11
N ASP A 391 20.13 -12.68 -18.05
CA ASP A 391 21.50 -12.75 -18.56
C ASP A 391 22.47 -12.83 -17.37
N PRO A 392 23.06 -14.01 -17.07
CA PRO A 392 23.85 -14.27 -15.86
C PRO A 392 25.23 -13.58 -15.84
N GLY A 393 25.46 -12.62 -16.73
CA GLY A 393 26.72 -11.93 -16.94
C GLY A 393 26.96 -10.74 -16.00
N ALA A 394 27.76 -9.78 -16.48
CA ALA A 394 27.94 -8.53 -15.74
C ALA A 394 26.60 -7.78 -15.66
N PRO A 395 26.36 -6.96 -14.61
CA PRO A 395 25.12 -6.22 -14.47
C PRO A 395 24.80 -5.40 -15.72
N LEU A 396 23.59 -5.59 -16.24
CA LEU A 396 23.02 -4.83 -17.34
C LEU A 396 21.69 -4.21 -16.89
N GLY A 397 21.24 -3.23 -17.65
CA GLY A 397 19.96 -2.57 -17.42
C GLY A 397 19.69 -2.17 -15.98
N ARG A 398 18.59 -2.64 -15.41
CA ARG A 398 18.18 -2.29 -14.05
C ARG A 398 19.10 -2.87 -12.98
N GLU A 399 19.78 -3.97 -13.25
CA GLU A 399 20.78 -4.55 -12.34
C GLU A 399 21.93 -3.57 -12.07
N LEU A 400 22.26 -2.67 -13.00
CA LEU A 400 23.29 -1.65 -12.79
C LEU A 400 23.03 -0.81 -11.53
N GLN A 401 21.76 -0.47 -11.28
CA GLN A 401 21.38 0.33 -10.13
C GLN A 401 21.43 -0.47 -8.83
N ILE A 402 21.08 -1.75 -8.87
CA ILE A 402 21.20 -2.67 -7.73
C ILE A 402 22.67 -2.94 -7.42
N ALA A 403 23.51 -3.13 -8.44
CA ALA A 403 24.96 -3.24 -8.29
C ALA A 403 25.58 -1.98 -7.65
N GLU A 404 25.13 -0.77 -8.05
CA GLU A 404 25.54 0.49 -7.42
C GLU A 404 25.19 0.53 -5.93
N LEU A 405 23.96 0.14 -5.58
CA LEU A 405 23.47 0.12 -4.21
C LEU A 405 24.19 -0.91 -3.34
N LEU A 406 24.34 -2.15 -3.81
CA LEU A 406 25.02 -3.23 -3.10
C LEU A 406 26.49 -2.89 -2.84
N ARG A 407 27.18 -2.32 -3.85
CA ARG A 407 28.53 -1.75 -3.71
C ARG A 407 28.57 -0.68 -2.63
N PHE A 408 27.61 0.25 -2.63
CA PHE A 408 27.55 1.31 -1.63
C PHE A 408 27.37 0.74 -0.21
N ILE A 409 26.47 -0.23 -0.02
CA ILE A 409 26.23 -0.90 1.27
C ILE A 409 27.54 -1.51 1.81
N LYS A 410 28.26 -2.26 0.96
CA LYS A 410 29.56 -2.84 1.28
C LYS A 410 30.60 -1.79 1.69
N HIS A 411 30.89 -0.81 0.83
CA HIS A 411 31.96 0.16 1.09
C HIS A 411 31.65 1.10 2.25
N ARG A 412 30.37 1.37 2.53
CA ARG A 412 29.94 2.12 3.71
C ARG A 412 29.80 1.26 4.96
N ARG A 413 30.04 -0.05 4.87
CA ARG A 413 29.94 -1.04 5.94
C ARG A 413 28.60 -0.96 6.66
N ILE A 414 27.52 -0.79 5.88
CA ILE A 414 26.16 -0.74 6.42
C ILE A 414 25.78 -2.14 6.88
N THR A 415 25.41 -2.29 8.14
CA THR A 415 25.11 -3.59 8.75
C THR A 415 23.61 -3.90 8.79
N GLY A 416 23.27 -5.18 8.80
CA GLY A 416 21.92 -5.68 9.10
C GLY A 416 20.89 -5.40 8.01
N THR A 417 21.28 -5.47 6.73
CA THR A 417 20.35 -5.33 5.60
C THR A 417 19.69 -6.67 5.26
N VAL A 418 18.38 -6.65 5.02
CA VAL A 418 17.58 -7.79 4.56
C VAL A 418 16.51 -7.31 3.58
N TRP A 419 16.21 -8.09 2.56
CA TRP A 419 15.24 -7.75 1.51
C TRP A 419 13.97 -8.59 1.66
N LEU A 420 12.80 -7.94 1.56
CA LEU A 420 11.50 -8.59 1.63
C LEU A 420 10.62 -8.14 0.46
N THR A 421 10.06 -9.10 -0.27
CA THR A 421 9.28 -8.85 -1.50
C THR A 421 8.10 -9.83 -1.65
N ALA A 422 7.25 -9.57 -2.66
CA ALA A 422 6.09 -10.37 -3.07
C ALA A 422 6.09 -10.54 -4.61
N ASP A 423 5.05 -10.12 -5.33
CA ASP A 423 4.93 -10.03 -6.81
C ASP A 423 4.82 -11.38 -7.54
N VAL A 424 5.67 -12.35 -7.23
CA VAL A 424 5.80 -13.60 -8.02
C VAL A 424 4.84 -14.73 -7.64
N HIS A 425 3.99 -14.53 -6.63
CA HIS A 425 2.92 -15.45 -6.22
C HIS A 425 3.40 -16.86 -5.85
N HIS A 426 4.54 -16.93 -5.17
CA HIS A 426 5.01 -18.09 -4.41
C HIS A 426 5.86 -17.63 -3.22
N THR A 427 6.26 -18.57 -2.37
CA THR A 427 7.18 -18.26 -1.27
C THR A 427 8.53 -18.93 -1.46
N SER A 428 9.60 -18.18 -1.20
CA SER A 428 10.96 -18.66 -1.37
C SER A 428 11.98 -17.84 -0.56
N ALA A 429 13.17 -18.42 -0.38
CA ALA A 429 14.31 -17.76 0.28
C ALA A 429 15.55 -17.88 -0.60
N GLN A 430 16.19 -16.76 -0.88
CA GLN A 430 17.40 -16.66 -1.70
C GLN A 430 18.56 -16.08 -0.89
N HIS A 431 19.70 -16.76 -0.92
CA HIS A 431 20.97 -16.23 -0.42
C HIS A 431 21.84 -15.80 -1.59
N TYR A 432 22.24 -14.53 -1.61
CA TYR A 432 23.11 -13.98 -2.65
C TYR A 432 24.53 -13.92 -2.11
N ASP A 433 25.51 -14.43 -2.87
CA ASP A 433 26.91 -14.45 -2.45
C ASP A 433 27.86 -14.09 -3.60
N PRO A 434 28.80 -13.15 -3.39
CA PRO A 434 29.73 -12.75 -4.44
C PRO A 434 30.59 -13.92 -4.93
N SER A 435 30.86 -14.97 -4.15
CA SER A 435 31.61 -16.14 -4.63
C SER A 435 30.91 -16.85 -5.81
N ARG A 436 29.57 -16.82 -5.87
CA ARG A 436 28.75 -17.42 -6.94
C ARG A 436 28.37 -16.44 -8.06
N ALA A 437 28.45 -15.14 -7.79
CA ALA A 437 27.97 -14.09 -8.68
C ALA A 437 28.89 -13.78 -9.87
N ALA A 438 28.38 -13.16 -10.93
CA ALA A 438 29.24 -12.52 -11.93
C ALA A 438 29.74 -11.16 -11.46
N PHE A 439 28.87 -10.35 -10.84
CA PHE A 439 29.26 -9.12 -10.14
C PHE A 439 29.83 -9.45 -8.76
N LYS A 440 31.05 -9.02 -8.42
CA LYS A 440 31.70 -9.44 -7.15
C LYS A 440 31.73 -8.37 -6.06
N ASP A 441 31.38 -7.13 -6.37
CA ASP A 441 31.59 -6.00 -5.44
C ASP A 441 30.39 -5.73 -4.52
N PHE A 442 30.01 -6.75 -3.75
CA PHE A 442 28.99 -6.69 -2.71
C PHE A 442 29.30 -7.67 -1.57
N GLU A 443 28.54 -7.61 -0.48
CA GLU A 443 28.62 -8.57 0.65
C GLU A 443 27.40 -9.50 0.62
N PRO A 444 27.50 -10.75 1.12
CA PRO A 444 26.38 -11.69 1.10
C PRO A 444 25.11 -11.12 1.75
N PHE A 445 23.93 -11.44 1.21
CA PHE A 445 22.65 -10.98 1.77
C PHE A 445 21.51 -11.96 1.48
N TRP A 446 20.40 -11.77 2.19
CA TRP A 446 19.17 -12.54 1.98
C TRP A 446 18.06 -11.70 1.39
N GLU A 447 17.32 -12.32 0.48
CA GLU A 447 15.99 -11.90 0.03
C GLU A 447 14.99 -12.99 0.40
N PHE A 448 13.82 -12.57 0.88
CA PHE A 448 12.72 -13.47 1.17
C PHE A 448 11.48 -13.01 0.41
N VAL A 449 10.86 -13.97 -0.26
CA VAL A 449 9.66 -13.76 -1.06
C VAL A 449 8.47 -14.40 -0.33
N SER A 450 7.39 -13.65 -0.17
CA SER A 450 6.14 -14.22 0.31
C SER A 450 4.92 -13.55 -0.32
N GLY A 451 4.11 -14.40 -0.95
CA GLY A 451 2.84 -14.09 -1.57
C GLY A 451 2.38 -15.34 -2.34
N PRO A 452 1.11 -15.43 -2.76
CA PRO A 452 0.11 -14.39 -2.68
C PRO A 452 -0.76 -14.48 -1.40
N LEU A 453 -1.46 -13.39 -1.06
CA LEU A 453 -2.43 -13.33 0.03
C LEU A 453 -3.75 -14.04 -0.34
N ASN A 454 -4.31 -13.71 -1.50
CA ASN A 454 -5.51 -14.34 -2.05
C ASN A 454 -5.57 -14.21 -3.58
N ALA A 455 -4.42 -14.11 -4.24
CA ALA A 455 -4.32 -14.10 -5.69
C ALA A 455 -3.97 -15.50 -6.22
N GLY A 456 -3.95 -15.66 -7.54
CA GLY A 456 -3.65 -16.97 -8.13
C GLY A 456 -2.19 -17.34 -7.93
N ALA A 457 -1.87 -18.55 -7.45
CA ALA A 457 -0.46 -18.93 -7.27
C ALA A 457 0.20 -19.42 -8.57
N PHE A 458 1.51 -19.16 -8.74
CA PHE A 458 2.25 -19.44 -9.98
C PHE A 458 3.52 -20.28 -9.77
N PRO A 459 3.98 -21.02 -10.80
CA PRO A 459 5.24 -21.74 -10.72
C PRO A 459 6.43 -20.84 -10.42
N ALA A 460 7.44 -21.40 -9.76
CA ALA A 460 8.61 -20.65 -9.37
C ALA A 460 9.38 -20.12 -10.60
N ASN A 461 9.66 -18.82 -10.61
CA ASN A 461 10.46 -18.16 -11.63
C ASN A 461 11.89 -18.70 -11.71
N ALA A 462 12.58 -18.47 -12.82
CA ALA A 462 14.01 -18.75 -12.95
C ALA A 462 14.86 -17.75 -12.14
N LEU A 463 16.07 -18.15 -11.75
CA LEU A 463 17.07 -17.24 -11.17
C LEU A 463 18.00 -16.70 -12.24
N ASP A 464 18.38 -15.45 -12.07
CA ASP A 464 19.52 -14.81 -12.74
C ASP A 464 20.77 -14.86 -11.85
N ASN A 465 21.92 -15.25 -12.41
CA ASN A 465 23.17 -15.42 -11.68
C ASN A 465 24.05 -14.15 -11.60
N THR A 466 23.61 -13.00 -12.10
CA THR A 466 24.35 -11.73 -11.98
C THR A 466 24.85 -11.48 -10.55
N PHE A 467 23.98 -11.68 -9.55
CA PHE A 467 24.30 -11.54 -8.12
C PHE A 467 24.46 -12.87 -7.36
N GLY A 468 24.56 -13.99 -8.08
CA GLY A 468 24.86 -15.31 -7.51
C GLY A 468 23.87 -15.85 -6.47
N PRO A 469 22.54 -15.75 -6.68
CA PRO A 469 21.57 -16.35 -5.78
C PRO A 469 21.72 -17.87 -5.68
N ASP A 470 21.53 -18.39 -4.48
CA ASP A 470 21.20 -19.78 -4.20
C ASP A 470 19.79 -19.84 -3.62
N ARG A 471 18.92 -20.66 -4.22
CA ARG A 471 17.52 -20.81 -3.78
C ARG A 471 17.45 -21.88 -2.70
N VAL A 472 17.68 -21.45 -1.46
CA VAL A 472 17.71 -22.33 -0.29
C VAL A 472 16.35 -22.96 0.00
N PHE A 473 15.26 -22.25 -0.32
CA PHE A 473 13.90 -22.76 -0.14
C PHE A 473 12.94 -22.22 -1.21
N VAL A 474 11.97 -23.04 -1.61
CA VAL A 474 10.83 -22.63 -2.44
C VAL A 474 9.63 -23.54 -2.21
N LYS A 475 8.44 -22.94 -2.14
CA LYS A 475 7.17 -23.64 -2.30
C LYS A 475 6.30 -22.88 -3.29
N ALA A 476 6.05 -23.51 -4.42
CA ALA A 476 5.28 -22.99 -5.55
C ALA A 476 4.49 -24.14 -6.19
N PRO A 477 3.32 -23.87 -6.81
CA PRO A 477 2.61 -24.87 -7.60
C PRO A 477 3.38 -25.23 -8.89
N THR A 478 3.01 -26.33 -9.53
CA THR A 478 3.56 -26.72 -10.84
C THR A 478 2.76 -26.17 -12.02
N THR A 479 1.57 -25.60 -11.76
CA THR A 479 0.68 -25.02 -12.75
C THR A 479 0.40 -23.56 -12.42
N ALA A 480 0.11 -22.74 -13.43
CA ALA A 480 -0.22 -21.33 -13.26
C ALA A 480 -1.65 -21.11 -12.72
N ASN A 481 -1.83 -19.98 -12.04
CA ASN A 481 -3.10 -19.48 -11.54
C ASN A 481 -3.88 -20.47 -10.65
N VAL A 482 -3.19 -21.13 -9.71
CA VAL A 482 -3.82 -22.04 -8.75
C VAL A 482 -4.70 -21.27 -7.77
N SER A 483 -5.93 -21.74 -7.56
CA SER A 483 -6.93 -21.09 -6.71
C SER A 483 -6.52 -21.05 -5.23
N PRO A 484 -6.84 -19.98 -4.48
CA PRO A 484 -6.69 -19.94 -3.01
C PRO A 484 -7.41 -21.07 -2.27
N ALA A 485 -8.45 -21.67 -2.86
CA ALA A 485 -9.14 -22.83 -2.30
C ALA A 485 -8.28 -24.10 -2.32
N GLN A 486 -7.29 -24.17 -3.21
CA GLN A 486 -6.37 -25.31 -3.37
C GLN A 486 -5.04 -25.13 -2.60
N GLY A 487 -4.90 -24.05 -1.83
CA GLY A 487 -3.71 -23.73 -1.03
C GLY A 487 -2.82 -22.68 -1.68
N TYR A 488 -1.51 -22.77 -1.43
CA TYR A 488 -0.48 -21.90 -2.00
C TYR A 488 -0.71 -20.39 -1.77
N GLN A 489 -1.29 -20.02 -0.62
CA GLN A 489 -1.27 -18.65 -0.14
C GLN A 489 -0.28 -18.58 1.01
N PHE A 490 0.54 -17.53 1.05
CA PHE A 490 1.72 -17.47 1.92
C PHE A 490 1.84 -16.12 2.58
N PHE A 491 2.39 -16.10 3.79
CA PHE A 491 2.86 -14.87 4.42
C PHE A 491 4.17 -15.15 5.15
N GLY A 492 5.01 -14.14 5.22
CA GLY A 492 6.23 -14.16 5.98
C GLY A 492 6.03 -13.62 7.39
N GLU A 493 6.80 -14.11 8.34
CA GLU A 493 6.90 -13.59 9.70
C GLU A 493 8.36 -13.29 10.03
N VAL A 494 8.59 -12.15 10.66
CA VAL A 494 9.88 -11.74 11.20
C VAL A 494 9.76 -11.50 12.69
N ASP A 495 10.71 -12.03 13.45
CA ASP A 495 10.87 -11.83 14.89
C ASP A 495 12.29 -11.33 15.15
N ILE A 496 12.44 -10.21 15.86
CA ILE A 496 13.72 -9.65 16.28
C ILE A 496 13.78 -9.69 17.80
N ASP A 497 14.66 -10.52 18.33
CA ASP A 497 14.86 -10.66 19.78
C ASP A 497 15.51 -9.39 20.36
N GLY A 498 14.89 -8.81 21.39
CA GLY A 498 15.29 -7.53 21.94
C GLY A 498 16.61 -7.55 22.71
N ASP A 499 17.04 -8.72 23.19
CA ASP A 499 18.26 -8.87 23.97
C ASP A 499 19.47 -9.13 23.07
N SER A 500 19.42 -10.19 22.25
CA SER A 500 20.48 -10.57 21.31
C SER A 500 20.52 -9.67 20.07
N GLY A 501 19.35 -9.23 19.58
CA GLY A 501 19.19 -8.58 18.29
C GLY A 501 19.17 -9.56 17.11
N GLU A 502 19.12 -10.87 17.33
CA GLU A 502 18.94 -11.86 16.25
C GLU A 502 17.61 -11.66 15.54
N LEU A 503 17.60 -11.79 14.21
CA LEU A 503 16.39 -11.70 13.39
C LEU A 503 16.07 -13.08 12.84
N THR A 504 14.89 -13.60 13.18
CA THR A 504 14.38 -14.87 12.67
C THR A 504 13.31 -14.60 11.62
N VAL A 505 13.53 -15.09 10.40
CA VAL A 505 12.55 -15.09 9.32
C VAL A 505 11.88 -16.46 9.25
N ARG A 506 10.55 -16.47 9.14
CA ARG A 506 9.74 -17.68 8.91
C ARG A 506 8.86 -17.47 7.69
N LEU A 507 8.84 -18.44 6.78
CA LEU A 507 7.89 -18.47 5.67
C LEU A 507 6.74 -19.39 6.04
N ARG A 508 5.50 -18.92 5.93
CA ARG A 508 4.31 -19.62 6.37
C ARG A 508 3.28 -19.79 5.27
N GLU A 509 2.52 -20.86 5.38
CA GLU A 509 1.32 -21.09 4.58
C GLU A 509 0.10 -20.38 5.20
N TYR A 510 -1.00 -20.29 4.46
CA TYR A 510 -2.22 -19.55 4.80
C TYR A 510 -2.86 -19.90 6.15
N ASP A 511 -2.56 -21.09 6.69
CA ASP A 511 -3.08 -21.57 7.98
C ASP A 511 -2.11 -21.29 9.15
N GLY A 512 -0.96 -20.69 8.86
CA GLY A 512 0.10 -20.39 9.81
C GLY A 512 1.17 -21.48 9.92
N THR A 513 1.11 -22.58 9.16
CA THR A 513 2.15 -23.61 9.16
C THR A 513 3.50 -23.03 8.75
N VAL A 514 4.54 -23.24 9.57
CA VAL A 514 5.92 -22.84 9.24
C VAL A 514 6.50 -23.81 8.22
N LEU A 515 6.92 -23.28 7.08
CA LEU A 515 7.53 -24.05 5.99
C LEU A 515 9.06 -23.96 6.00
N PHE A 516 9.59 -22.81 6.41
CA PHE A 516 11.01 -22.52 6.43
C PHE A 516 11.35 -21.57 7.57
N THR A 517 12.57 -21.63 8.09
CA THR A 517 13.09 -20.72 9.13
C THR A 517 14.55 -20.42 8.88
N GLN A 518 14.91 -19.14 8.95
CA GLN A 518 16.29 -18.67 8.87
C GLN A 518 16.57 -17.67 9.99
N VAL A 519 17.67 -17.87 10.71
CA VAL A 519 18.14 -16.93 11.75
C VAL A 519 19.31 -16.13 11.18
N LEU A 520 19.24 -14.80 11.30
CA LEU A 520 20.22 -13.84 10.83
C LEU A 520 20.88 -13.14 12.03
N GLN A 521 22.15 -12.76 11.84
CA GLN A 521 23.01 -12.31 12.92
C GLN A 521 23.20 -10.79 12.87
N PRO A 522 22.99 -10.08 14.00
CA PRO A 522 23.05 -8.61 14.02
C PRO A 522 24.47 -8.09 13.80
N GLY A 523 24.58 -6.83 13.37
CA GLY A 523 25.86 -6.12 13.31
C GLY A 523 26.82 -6.56 12.20
N ARG A 524 26.40 -7.48 11.30
CA ARG A 524 27.19 -7.87 10.13
C ARG A 524 26.87 -7.02 8.91
N VAL A 525 27.87 -6.74 8.08
CA VAL A 525 27.69 -6.08 6.76
C VAL A 525 27.13 -7.07 5.73
N GLY A 526 27.57 -8.33 5.78
CA GLY A 526 27.00 -9.44 5.02
C GLY A 526 26.43 -10.53 5.93
N GLN A 527 25.41 -11.24 5.46
CA GLN A 527 24.69 -12.27 6.22
C GLN A 527 25.10 -13.70 5.86
#